data_AF-A0A7V6TKP1-F1
#
_entry.id   AF-A0A7V6TKP1-F1
#
_cell.length_a   1.000
_cell.length_b   1.000
_cell.length_c   1.000
_cell.angle_alpha   90.00
_cell.angle_beta   90.00
_cell.angle_gamma   90.00
#
_symmetry.space_group_name_H-M   'P 1'
#
loop_
_entity.id
_entity.type
_entity.pdbx_description
1 polymer ?
#
loop_
_entity_poly.entity_id
_entity_poly.type
_entity_poly.pdbx_seq_one_letter_code
_entity_poly.pdbx_strand_id
1 'polypeptide(L)'
;MKQKEDKTHILSSLDQYPLLKSWFLEYKDRHDHNPRYYIRTFGCQQNDADSEIMAGIMESIGFTPANSYSEGDLILINTCSVRENADERFFGHLGGIKRYAGQEEKRIIGVCGCMMTQDIHINRIKQSFPFVDFLLRPDQISFLPEFIENGLRQKEVFYANQEGTPFHENMPIARQRRYRALVSIMYGCNNFCSYCIVPYTRGRERSRPPENILKEISEVAASGIPEVMLLGQNVNAWGKDLKEGQEELNFAWLLREASAISGIRRIRFMTSHPKDLSAALIETIGDYEVIEPHAHLPLQSGSNRILEKMNRKYTREKYLDIVKRLRAARPGISISTDIIVGFPGEEETDFFDTIDIMNQVRFDSAFTFIYSPRAGTPAAKCYDPNNRDIVQKRFEYLVELQNKHSLHSNQKQTGKVVEVLCEGVSSGNKNILSGRTADNRLVNFVPKEPNGSAEIAQSALNMSSREGEFIDVFITTAKTFSLEGREV
;
A
#
# COMPACT_ATOMS: atom_id res chain seq x y z
N MET A 1 -27.43 0.38 28.73
CA MET A 1 -26.23 0.75 29.51
C MET A 1 -25.01 0.91 28.61
N LYS A 2 -24.61 -0.08 27.79
CA LYS A 2 -23.54 0.05 26.77
C LYS A 2 -23.56 1.33 25.91
N GLN A 3 -24.70 1.70 25.31
CA GLN A 3 -24.81 2.95 24.50
C GLN A 3 -24.68 4.26 25.31
N LYS A 4 -24.93 4.23 26.63
CA LYS A 4 -24.73 5.40 27.51
C LYS A 4 -23.28 5.49 27.97
N GLU A 5 -22.65 4.35 28.26
CA GLU A 5 -21.22 4.24 28.60
C GLU A 5 -20.31 4.63 27.41
N ASP A 6 -20.63 4.19 26.19
CA ASP A 6 -19.91 4.59 24.96
C ASP A 6 -19.97 6.12 24.73
N LYS A 7 -21.14 6.73 24.92
CA LYS A 7 -21.32 8.19 24.71
C LYS A 7 -20.52 9.03 25.71
N THR A 8 -20.40 8.58 26.95
CA THR A 8 -19.61 9.27 27.98
C THR A 8 -18.11 9.14 27.71
N HIS A 9 -17.65 7.99 27.22
CA HIS A 9 -16.24 7.76 26.89
C HIS A 9 -15.77 8.59 25.68
N ILE A 10 -16.57 8.65 24.61
CA ILE A 10 -16.27 9.41 23.38
C ILE A 10 -16.14 10.92 23.62
N LEU A 11 -16.98 11.49 24.48
CA LEU A 11 -16.89 12.93 24.80
C LEU A 11 -15.71 13.25 25.71
N SER A 12 -15.24 12.27 26.50
CA SER A 12 -14.06 12.43 27.36
C SER A 12 -12.75 12.43 26.58
N SER A 13 -12.65 11.70 25.47
CA SER A 13 -11.47 11.74 24.59
C SER A 13 -11.28 13.09 23.90
N LEU A 14 -12.36 13.86 23.75
CA LEU A 14 -12.31 15.23 23.22
C LEU A 14 -12.02 16.30 24.29
N ASP A 15 -11.95 15.96 25.58
CA ASP A 15 -11.68 16.94 26.65
C ASP A 15 -10.31 17.61 26.50
N GLN A 16 -9.36 16.91 25.88
CA GLN A 16 -8.04 17.44 25.55
C GLN A 16 -8.09 18.47 24.42
N TYR A 17 -9.19 18.51 23.66
CA TYR A 17 -9.34 19.31 22.45
C TYR A 17 -10.58 20.22 22.49
N PRO A 18 -10.58 21.32 23.28
CA PRO A 18 -11.78 22.07 23.60
C PRO A 18 -12.48 22.70 22.39
N LEU A 19 -11.73 23.18 21.39
CA LEU A 19 -12.33 23.75 20.18
C LEU A 19 -12.98 22.67 19.31
N LEU A 20 -12.30 21.53 19.14
CA LEU A 20 -12.85 20.40 18.40
C LEU A 20 -14.11 19.85 19.10
N LYS A 21 -14.07 19.78 20.44
CA LYS A 21 -15.23 19.39 21.25
C LYS A 21 -16.41 20.34 21.05
N SER A 22 -16.19 21.66 21.12
CA SER A 22 -17.25 22.66 20.89
C SER A 22 -17.84 22.52 19.50
N TRP A 23 -16.99 22.47 18.48
CA TRP A 23 -17.41 22.29 17.09
C TRP A 23 -18.24 21.03 16.89
N PHE A 24 -17.80 19.90 17.48
CA PHE A 24 -18.51 18.62 17.40
C PHE A 24 -19.90 18.70 18.05
N LEU A 25 -20.01 19.31 19.22
CA LEU A 25 -21.27 19.44 19.94
C LEU A 25 -22.24 20.38 19.21
N GLU A 26 -21.75 21.51 18.71
CA GLU A 26 -22.54 22.46 17.89
C GLU A 26 -23.00 21.86 16.57
N TYR A 27 -22.18 21.02 15.94
CA TYR A 27 -22.57 20.26 14.75
C TYR A 27 -23.72 19.30 15.11
N LYS A 28 -23.55 18.52 16.17
CA LYS A 28 -24.54 17.53 16.59
C LYS A 28 -25.88 18.14 16.98
N ASP A 29 -25.87 19.28 17.66
CA ASP A 29 -27.08 20.02 18.04
C ASP A 29 -27.88 20.47 16.80
N ARG A 30 -27.19 20.85 15.72
CA ARG A 30 -27.83 21.30 14.46
C ARG A 30 -28.33 20.17 13.57
N HIS A 31 -27.63 19.04 13.51
CA HIS A 31 -27.92 17.98 12.53
C HIS A 31 -28.54 16.70 13.10
N ASP A 32 -28.65 16.58 14.43
CA ASP A 32 -29.15 15.38 15.12
C ASP A 32 -28.37 14.09 14.76
N HIS A 33 -27.12 14.23 14.28
CA HIS A 33 -26.20 13.13 14.06
C HIS A 33 -24.75 13.55 14.31
N ASN A 34 -23.86 12.57 14.46
CA ASN A 34 -22.42 12.85 14.62
C ASN A 34 -21.82 13.32 13.26
N PRO A 35 -20.78 14.18 13.27
CA PRO A 35 -20.08 14.58 12.06
C PRO A 35 -19.43 13.38 11.38
N ARG A 36 -19.29 13.49 10.06
CA ARG A 36 -18.78 12.45 9.18
C ARG A 36 -17.40 12.76 8.65
N TYR A 37 -16.55 11.75 8.56
CA TYR A 37 -15.23 11.87 7.94
C TYR A 37 -15.19 11.11 6.61
N TYR A 38 -14.49 11.67 5.62
CA TYR A 38 -14.20 11.01 4.35
C TYR A 38 -12.71 11.07 4.07
N ILE A 39 -12.09 9.90 3.89
CA ILE A 39 -10.66 9.80 3.55
C ILE A 39 -10.52 9.40 2.09
N ARG A 40 -9.92 10.27 1.28
CA ARG A 40 -9.45 9.89 -0.05
C ARG A 40 -7.98 9.51 0.02
N THR A 41 -7.70 8.22 -0.15
CA THR A 41 -6.34 7.71 -0.23
C THR A 41 -5.83 7.71 -1.66
N PHE A 42 -4.63 8.26 -1.86
CA PHE A 42 -3.83 8.14 -3.06
C PHE A 42 -2.50 7.49 -2.71
N GLY A 43 -2.03 6.55 -3.54
CA GLY A 43 -0.67 6.02 -3.41
C GLY A 43 -0.59 4.51 -3.32
N CYS A 44 0.09 4.05 -2.27
CA CYS A 44 0.43 2.65 -2.04
C CYS A 44 -0.28 2.09 -0.80
N GLN A 45 -0.02 0.81 -0.54
CA GLN A 45 -0.55 0.07 0.61
C GLN A 45 -0.17 0.72 1.95
N GLN A 46 0.96 1.42 2.02
CA GLN A 46 1.31 2.19 3.22
C GLN A 46 0.34 3.35 3.44
N ASN A 47 -0.07 4.05 2.37
CA ASN A 47 -1.09 5.09 2.49
C ASN A 47 -2.45 4.51 2.88
N ASP A 48 -2.80 3.31 2.39
CA ASP A 48 -4.02 2.61 2.83
C ASP A 48 -3.96 2.34 4.34
N ALA A 49 -2.87 1.78 4.86
CA ALA A 49 -2.69 1.51 6.28
C ALA A 49 -2.72 2.79 7.13
N ASP A 50 -2.04 3.85 6.67
CA ASP A 50 -2.07 5.17 7.31
C ASP A 50 -3.52 5.71 7.38
N SER A 51 -4.34 5.46 6.35
CA SER A 51 -5.75 5.84 6.34
C SER A 51 -6.61 4.98 7.27
N GLU A 52 -6.32 3.70 7.47
CA GLU A 52 -7.01 2.86 8.47
C GLU A 52 -6.77 3.38 9.90
N ILE A 53 -5.56 3.85 10.19
CA ILE A 53 -5.22 4.49 11.46
C ILE A 53 -5.96 5.82 11.61
N MET A 54 -5.92 6.70 10.61
CA MET A 54 -6.67 7.97 10.65
C MET A 54 -8.16 7.74 10.87
N ALA A 55 -8.75 6.77 10.17
CA ALA A 55 -10.15 6.39 10.35
C ALA A 55 -10.43 5.90 11.79
N GLY A 56 -9.58 5.01 12.32
CA GLY A 56 -9.71 4.52 13.69
C GLY A 56 -9.64 5.64 14.75
N ILE A 57 -8.75 6.61 14.56
CA ILE A 57 -8.66 7.80 15.44
C ILE A 57 -9.97 8.58 15.38
N MET A 58 -10.49 8.86 14.19
CA MET A 58 -11.73 9.61 14.01
C MET A 58 -12.95 8.90 14.63
N GLU A 59 -13.06 7.58 14.42
CA GLU A 59 -14.11 6.77 15.03
C GLU A 59 -14.00 6.77 16.57
N SER A 60 -12.79 6.69 17.13
CA SER A 60 -12.56 6.70 18.57
C SER A 60 -13.00 7.99 19.27
N ILE A 61 -12.99 9.11 18.55
CA ILE A 61 -13.46 10.42 19.03
C ILE A 61 -14.89 10.76 18.54
N GLY A 62 -15.60 9.79 17.97
CA GLY A 62 -17.05 9.86 17.73
C GLY A 62 -17.48 10.28 16.32
N PHE A 63 -16.56 10.51 15.39
CA PHE A 63 -16.93 10.72 14.00
C PHE A 63 -17.43 9.41 13.36
N THR A 64 -18.18 9.53 12.27
CA THR A 64 -18.69 8.38 11.50
C THR A 64 -18.21 8.42 10.05
N PRO A 65 -18.06 7.29 9.35
CA PRO A 65 -17.58 7.30 7.96
C PRO A 65 -18.62 7.90 7.00
N ALA A 66 -18.17 8.67 6.03
CA ALA A 66 -18.93 9.13 4.87
C ALA A 66 -18.54 8.35 3.60
N ASN A 67 -19.47 8.25 2.64
CA ASN A 67 -19.21 7.54 1.37
C ASN A 67 -18.67 8.45 0.26
N SER A 68 -18.75 9.77 0.46
CA SER A 68 -18.41 10.75 -0.56
C SER A 68 -17.91 12.07 0.06
N TYR A 69 -17.23 12.88 -0.75
CA TYR A 69 -16.84 14.23 -0.36
C TYR A 69 -18.04 15.09 0.07
N SER A 70 -19.19 14.92 -0.58
CA SER A 70 -20.41 15.68 -0.28
C SER A 70 -20.97 15.39 1.11
N GLU A 71 -20.79 14.17 1.60
CA GLU A 71 -21.25 13.73 2.93
C GLU A 71 -20.24 14.00 4.05
N GLY A 72 -18.98 14.29 3.72
CA GLY A 72 -17.92 14.48 4.71
C GLY A 72 -17.89 15.91 5.28
N ASP A 73 -17.91 16.01 6.60
CA ASP A 73 -17.68 17.24 7.37
C ASP A 73 -16.20 17.42 7.70
N LEU A 74 -15.47 16.31 7.80
CA LEU A 74 -14.01 16.25 7.76
C LEU A 74 -13.57 15.51 6.50
N ILE A 75 -12.80 16.18 5.63
CA ILE A 75 -12.24 15.58 4.41
C ILE A 75 -10.74 15.46 4.58
N LEU A 76 -10.22 14.23 4.53
CA LEU A 76 -8.79 13.96 4.56
C LEU A 76 -8.32 13.45 3.20
N ILE A 77 -7.30 14.09 2.63
CA ILE A 77 -6.67 13.63 1.40
C ILE A 77 -5.31 13.06 1.73
N ASN A 78 -5.19 11.73 1.78
CA ASN A 78 -3.93 11.06 2.05
C ASN A 78 -3.14 10.89 0.74
N THR A 79 -1.97 11.51 0.66
CA THR A 79 -1.19 11.67 -0.57
C THR A 79 0.08 10.83 -0.61
N CYS A 80 0.58 10.58 -1.83
CA CYS A 80 1.80 9.84 -2.09
C CYS A 80 2.75 10.67 -2.95
N SER A 81 4.05 10.56 -2.68
CA SER A 81 5.11 11.29 -3.39
C SER A 81 5.91 10.44 -4.38
N VAL A 82 5.55 9.16 -4.53
CA VAL A 82 6.41 8.17 -5.22
C VAL A 82 5.95 7.89 -6.65
N ARG A 83 4.65 8.02 -6.94
CA ARG A 83 4.08 7.69 -8.25
C ARG A 83 4.19 8.83 -9.26
N GLU A 84 4.36 8.50 -10.53
CA GLU A 84 4.36 9.46 -11.64
C GLU A 84 3.01 10.18 -11.72
N ASN A 85 3.04 11.49 -11.98
CA ASN A 85 1.86 12.37 -12.01
C ASN A 85 1.02 12.35 -10.72
N ALA A 86 1.56 11.87 -9.60
CA ALA A 86 0.87 11.92 -8.30
C ALA A 86 0.51 13.37 -7.95
N ASP A 87 1.44 14.30 -8.19
CA ASP A 87 1.29 15.72 -7.90
C ASP A 87 0.16 16.34 -8.72
N GLU A 88 0.16 16.17 -10.05
CA GLU A 88 -0.85 16.75 -10.93
C GLU A 88 -2.24 16.21 -10.62
N ARG A 89 -2.36 14.89 -10.42
CA ARG A 89 -3.63 14.27 -10.01
C ARG A 89 -4.09 14.82 -8.67
N PHE A 90 -3.21 14.89 -7.68
CA PHE A 90 -3.54 15.43 -6.37
C PHE A 90 -4.02 16.88 -6.46
N PHE A 91 -3.28 17.78 -7.10
CA PHE A 91 -3.66 19.19 -7.19
C PHE A 91 -4.94 19.40 -8.01
N GLY A 92 -5.15 18.61 -9.06
CA GLY A 92 -6.41 18.61 -9.81
C GLY A 92 -7.61 18.19 -8.92
N HIS A 93 -7.45 17.12 -8.13
CA HIS A 93 -8.46 16.69 -7.17
C HIS A 93 -8.70 17.71 -6.06
N LEU A 94 -7.64 18.28 -5.49
CA LEU A 94 -7.73 19.31 -4.46
C LEU A 94 -8.48 20.55 -4.96
N GLY A 95 -8.20 20.99 -6.18
CA GLY A 95 -8.93 22.10 -6.81
C GLY A 95 -10.44 21.83 -6.93
N GLY A 96 -10.83 20.60 -7.25
CA GLY A 96 -12.24 20.19 -7.28
C GLY A 96 -12.94 20.20 -5.92
N ILE A 97 -12.19 20.07 -4.82
CA ILE A 97 -12.73 20.05 -3.46
C ILE A 97 -13.07 21.46 -2.95
N LYS A 98 -12.54 22.52 -3.59
CA LYS A 98 -12.83 23.93 -3.23
C LYS A 98 -14.33 24.22 -3.11
N ARG A 99 -15.18 23.58 -3.92
CA ARG A 99 -16.65 23.74 -3.88
C ARG A 99 -17.28 23.34 -2.55
N TYR A 100 -16.59 22.54 -1.74
CA TYR A 100 -17.06 22.07 -0.43
C TYR A 100 -16.57 22.96 0.72
N ALA A 101 -15.57 23.82 0.51
CA ALA A 101 -14.94 24.59 1.58
C ALA A 101 -15.68 25.89 1.98
N GLY A 102 -16.73 26.27 1.24
CA GLY A 102 -17.46 27.53 1.43
C GLY A 102 -18.98 27.34 1.55
N GLN A 103 -19.42 26.22 2.09
CA GLN A 103 -20.83 26.02 2.43
C GLN A 103 -21.18 26.74 3.76
N GLU A 104 -22.47 26.91 4.06
CA GLU A 104 -22.94 27.62 5.28
C GLU A 104 -22.33 27.06 6.57
N GLU A 105 -21.89 25.80 6.54
CA GLU A 105 -21.17 25.13 7.62
C GLU A 105 -19.71 24.86 7.23
N LYS A 106 -18.80 25.23 8.14
CA LYS A 106 -17.36 25.01 7.96
C LYS A 106 -17.09 23.50 7.93
N ARG A 107 -16.76 22.99 6.75
CA ARG A 107 -16.14 21.68 6.57
C ARG A 107 -14.64 21.79 6.80
N ILE A 108 -14.07 20.82 7.50
CA ILE A 108 -12.65 20.76 7.81
C ILE A 108 -11.96 19.97 6.70
N ILE A 109 -10.90 20.54 6.10
CA ILE A 109 -10.16 19.92 5.01
C ILE A 109 -8.70 19.76 5.40
N GLY A 110 -8.26 18.52 5.53
CA GLY A 110 -6.87 18.15 5.79
C GLY A 110 -6.21 17.51 4.58
N VAL A 111 -4.95 17.87 4.32
CA VAL A 111 -4.09 17.13 3.37
C VAL A 111 -3.03 16.38 4.16
N CYS A 112 -2.93 15.07 3.94
CA CYS A 112 -2.05 14.18 4.70
C CYS A 112 -1.07 13.47 3.77
N GLY A 113 -0.08 12.77 4.35
CA GLY A 113 0.74 11.79 3.64
C GLY A 113 2.07 12.32 3.12
N CYS A 114 2.75 11.54 2.26
CA CYS A 114 4.17 11.74 1.95
C CYS A 114 4.47 13.06 1.20
N MET A 115 3.50 13.63 0.48
CA MET A 115 3.73 14.93 -0.16
C MET A 115 3.86 16.06 0.86
N MET A 116 3.26 15.92 2.05
CA MET A 116 3.30 16.94 3.11
C MET A 116 4.64 17.00 3.85
N THR A 117 5.63 16.22 3.39
CA THR A 117 7.01 16.30 3.89
C THR A 117 7.92 17.09 2.95
N GLN A 118 7.38 17.65 1.86
CA GLN A 118 8.15 18.37 0.84
C GLN A 118 7.71 19.83 0.75
N ASP A 119 8.66 20.74 0.98
CA ASP A 119 8.41 22.19 0.99
C ASP A 119 7.73 22.70 -0.28
N ILE A 120 8.07 22.13 -1.44
CA ILE A 120 7.47 22.52 -2.72
C ILE A 120 5.94 22.31 -2.72
N HIS A 121 5.44 21.22 -2.13
CA HIS A 121 4.02 20.94 -2.06
C HIS A 121 3.35 21.73 -0.94
N ILE A 122 3.99 21.81 0.22
CA ILE A 122 3.52 22.59 1.37
C ILE A 122 3.30 24.06 0.96
N ASN A 123 4.31 24.67 0.34
CA ASN A 123 4.26 26.07 -0.09
C ASN A 123 3.20 26.29 -1.17
N ARG A 124 3.07 25.37 -2.13
CA ARG A 124 2.03 25.44 -3.15
C ARG A 124 0.62 25.38 -2.55
N ILE A 125 0.39 24.53 -1.54
CA ILE A 125 -0.90 24.44 -0.85
C ILE A 125 -1.19 25.74 -0.10
N LYS A 126 -0.25 26.22 0.70
CA LYS A 126 -0.40 27.48 1.45
C LYS A 126 -0.73 28.68 0.56
N GLN A 127 -0.14 28.74 -0.64
CA GLN A 127 -0.34 29.86 -1.57
C GLN A 127 -1.60 29.72 -2.43
N SER A 128 -1.88 28.53 -2.97
CA SER A 128 -2.91 28.34 -4.01
C SER A 128 -4.21 27.72 -3.49
N PHE A 129 -4.19 27.10 -2.30
CA PHE A 129 -5.32 26.38 -1.73
C PHE A 129 -5.55 26.80 -0.26
N PRO A 130 -5.83 28.10 0.00
CA PRO A 130 -5.99 28.62 1.37
C PRO A 130 -7.23 28.09 2.11
N PHE A 131 -8.06 27.30 1.44
CA PHE A 131 -9.22 26.63 2.02
C PHE A 131 -8.89 25.30 2.72
N VAL A 132 -7.62 24.85 2.67
CA VAL A 132 -7.14 23.71 3.45
C VAL A 132 -6.87 24.17 4.87
N ASP A 133 -7.41 23.48 5.87
CA ASP A 133 -7.26 23.87 7.28
C ASP A 133 -5.92 23.42 7.86
N PHE A 134 -5.43 22.24 7.49
CA PHE A 134 -4.15 21.73 7.98
C PHE A 134 -3.44 20.76 7.02
N LEU A 135 -2.13 20.65 7.19
CA LEU A 135 -1.26 19.68 6.50
C LEU A 135 -0.64 18.72 7.51
N LEU A 136 -0.69 17.42 7.24
CA LEU A 136 -0.26 16.37 8.18
C LEU A 136 0.76 15.43 7.53
N ARG A 137 1.92 15.25 8.15
CA ARG A 137 2.92 14.29 7.66
C ARG A 137 2.61 12.85 8.11
N PRO A 138 3.18 11.83 7.45
CA PRO A 138 2.92 10.45 7.83
C PRO A 138 3.41 10.07 9.24
N ASP A 139 4.45 10.73 9.74
CA ASP A 139 4.97 10.56 11.10
C ASP A 139 4.13 11.30 12.17
N GLN A 140 3.11 12.07 11.75
CA GLN A 140 2.30 12.88 12.66
C GLN A 140 0.84 12.39 12.78
N ILE A 141 0.49 11.23 12.19
CA ILE A 141 -0.89 10.72 12.16
C ILE A 141 -1.52 10.64 13.56
N SER A 142 -0.75 10.29 14.59
CA SER A 142 -1.21 10.24 15.97
C SER A 142 -1.71 11.58 16.52
N PHE A 143 -1.23 12.70 15.97
CA PHE A 143 -1.62 14.06 16.35
C PHE A 143 -2.81 14.59 15.53
N LEU A 144 -3.48 13.76 14.72
CA LEU A 144 -4.59 14.19 13.86
C LEU A 144 -5.66 15.03 14.61
N PRO A 145 -6.13 14.67 15.82
CA PRO A 145 -7.09 15.51 16.55
C PRO A 145 -6.55 16.91 16.90
N GLU A 146 -5.27 17.00 17.26
CA GLU A 146 -4.60 18.28 17.56
C GLU A 146 -4.48 19.15 16.29
N PHE A 147 -4.18 18.56 15.14
CA PHE A 147 -4.11 19.27 13.87
C PHE A 147 -5.47 19.79 13.43
N ILE A 148 -6.53 19.02 13.66
CA ILE A 148 -7.92 19.45 13.42
C ILE A 148 -8.24 20.67 14.31
N GLU A 149 -7.93 20.61 15.61
CA GLU A 149 -8.15 21.76 16.51
C GLU A 149 -7.39 23.01 16.06
N ASN A 150 -6.13 22.88 15.69
CA ASN A 150 -5.35 24.03 15.21
C ASN A 150 -5.89 24.58 13.88
N GLY A 151 -6.35 23.71 12.97
CA GLY A 151 -7.03 24.12 11.73
C GLY A 151 -8.38 24.80 11.97
N LEU A 152 -9.10 24.45 13.05
CA LEU A 152 -10.30 25.18 13.46
C LEU A 152 -9.96 26.59 13.99
N ARG A 153 -8.83 26.73 14.68
CA ARG A 153 -8.39 27.98 15.33
C ARG A 153 -7.82 29.00 14.35
N GLN A 154 -7.07 28.54 13.35
CA GLN A 154 -6.28 29.40 12.47
C GLN A 154 -7.04 29.78 11.19
N LYS A 155 -6.76 30.97 10.67
CA LYS A 155 -7.27 31.41 9.35
C LYS A 155 -6.37 30.93 8.20
N GLU A 156 -5.09 30.70 8.50
CA GLU A 156 -4.12 30.18 7.55
C GLU A 156 -3.97 28.66 7.70
N VAL A 157 -3.46 28.01 6.66
CA VAL A 157 -3.22 26.57 6.65
C VAL A 157 -2.24 26.19 7.75
N PHE A 158 -2.70 25.44 8.74
CA PHE A 158 -1.86 24.95 9.84
C PHE A 158 -0.86 23.89 9.35
N TYR A 159 0.39 24.01 9.77
CA TYR A 159 1.43 23.00 9.54
C TYR A 159 2.47 23.08 10.65
N ALA A 160 2.70 21.98 11.36
CA ALA A 160 3.74 21.88 12.37
C ALA A 160 5.01 21.25 11.78
N ASN A 161 6.11 22.01 11.78
CA ASN A 161 7.41 21.54 11.28
C ASN A 161 8.24 20.79 12.34
N GLN A 162 7.59 20.13 13.29
CA GLN A 162 8.25 19.34 14.34
C GLN A 162 8.26 17.87 13.97
N GLU A 163 9.29 17.11 14.35
CA GLU A 163 9.33 15.66 14.16
C GLU A 163 8.18 14.99 14.93
N GLY A 164 7.48 14.07 14.27
CA GLY A 164 6.42 13.27 14.89
C GLY A 164 6.94 11.96 15.48
N THR A 165 6.04 11.00 15.70
CA THR A 165 6.38 9.66 16.15
C THR A 165 6.54 8.72 14.95
N PRO A 166 7.68 8.03 14.77
CA PRO A 166 7.86 7.14 13.64
C PRO A 166 6.93 5.92 13.68
N PHE A 167 6.40 5.59 14.87
CA PHE A 167 5.48 4.49 15.08
C PHE A 167 4.16 5.01 15.64
N HIS A 168 3.07 4.46 15.13
CA HIS A 168 1.70 4.70 15.59
C HIS A 168 1.23 3.51 16.45
N GLU A 169 2.02 3.17 17.48
CA GLU A 169 1.72 2.02 18.34
C GLU A 169 0.46 2.24 19.18
N ASN A 170 -0.33 1.18 19.36
CA ASN A 170 -1.58 1.20 20.12
C ASN A 170 -2.62 2.24 19.64
N MET A 171 -2.49 2.73 18.41
CA MET A 171 -3.50 3.58 17.81
C MET A 171 -4.71 2.74 17.37
N PRO A 172 -5.95 3.25 17.49
CA PRO A 172 -7.12 2.57 16.95
C PRO A 172 -7.00 2.44 15.42
N ILE A 173 -7.38 1.28 14.89
CA ILE A 173 -7.32 0.98 13.46
C ILE A 173 -8.70 0.57 12.97
N ALA A 174 -9.28 1.34 12.05
CA ALA A 174 -10.53 0.98 11.38
C ALA A 174 -10.20 0.21 10.08
N ARG A 175 -10.12 -1.12 10.20
CA ARG A 175 -9.81 -2.03 9.08
C ARG A 175 -10.88 -1.92 8.00
N GLN A 176 -10.46 -1.61 6.77
CA GLN A 176 -11.38 -1.41 5.65
C GLN A 176 -11.73 -2.72 4.93
N ARG A 177 -10.88 -3.75 5.09
CA ARG A 177 -10.98 -5.02 4.36
C ARG A 177 -11.20 -6.18 5.33
N ARG A 178 -12.12 -7.08 4.99
CA ARG A 178 -12.40 -8.30 5.78
C ARG A 178 -11.51 -9.48 5.42
N TYR A 179 -10.82 -9.41 4.29
CA TYR A 179 -10.02 -10.50 3.75
C TYR A 179 -8.52 -10.34 4.01
N ARG A 180 -8.00 -9.11 4.13
CA ARG A 180 -6.58 -8.81 4.29
C ARG A 180 -6.36 -7.63 5.22
N ALA A 181 -5.59 -7.83 6.29
CA ALA A 181 -5.10 -6.75 7.13
C ALA A 181 -3.74 -6.24 6.64
N LEU A 182 -3.55 -4.92 6.72
CA LEU A 182 -2.30 -4.25 6.38
C LEU A 182 -1.51 -3.99 7.67
N VAL A 183 -0.41 -4.71 7.88
CA VAL A 183 0.40 -4.61 9.10
C VAL A 183 1.73 -3.97 8.74
N SER A 184 1.90 -2.70 9.08
CA SER A 184 3.21 -2.04 8.91
C SER A 184 4.20 -2.65 9.87
N ILE A 185 5.34 -3.17 9.44
CA ILE A 185 6.36 -3.73 10.33
C ILE A 185 7.55 -2.80 10.51
N MET A 186 7.72 -1.84 9.61
CA MET A 186 8.81 -0.88 9.64
C MET A 186 8.47 0.36 8.81
N TYR A 187 9.21 1.44 9.06
CA TYR A 187 9.12 2.69 8.33
C TYR A 187 10.51 3.15 7.85
N GLY A 188 10.52 3.95 6.79
CA GLY A 188 11.74 4.54 6.23
C GLY A 188 12.61 3.52 5.48
N CYS A 189 13.72 4.02 4.91
CA CYS A 189 14.60 3.18 4.09
C CYS A 189 16.03 3.71 4.07
N ASN A 190 17.01 2.84 4.34
CA ASN A 190 18.43 3.21 4.36
C ASN A 190 19.17 2.92 3.03
N ASN A 191 18.45 2.58 1.95
CA ASN A 191 19.09 2.19 0.68
C ASN A 191 19.61 3.38 -0.14
N PHE A 192 18.99 4.56 -0.02
CA PHE A 192 19.35 5.76 -0.79
C PHE A 192 19.60 5.48 -2.28
N CYS A 193 18.69 4.72 -2.91
CA CYS A 193 18.73 4.54 -4.36
C CYS A 193 18.61 5.92 -5.03
N SER A 194 19.44 6.19 -6.03
CA SER A 194 19.64 7.56 -6.55
C SER A 194 18.38 8.19 -7.17
N TYR A 195 17.37 7.39 -7.52
CA TYR A 195 16.07 7.83 -8.03
C TYR A 195 14.96 7.92 -6.96
N CYS A 196 15.20 7.40 -5.75
CA CYS A 196 14.15 7.15 -4.77
C CYS A 196 14.03 8.29 -3.77
N ILE A 197 12.83 8.88 -3.68
CA ILE A 197 12.54 9.98 -2.73
C ILE A 197 12.23 9.50 -1.31
N VAL A 198 11.95 8.20 -1.13
CA VAL A 198 11.47 7.62 0.12
C VAL A 198 12.33 7.93 1.35
N PRO A 199 13.68 7.84 1.31
CA PRO A 199 14.51 8.16 2.48
C PRO A 199 14.34 9.61 2.98
N TYR A 200 13.91 10.50 2.10
CA TYR A 200 13.70 11.93 2.39
C TYR A 200 12.27 12.22 2.86
N THR A 201 11.29 11.36 2.55
CA THR A 201 9.87 11.58 2.91
C THR A 201 9.37 10.69 4.05
N ARG A 202 9.97 9.52 4.24
CA ARG A 202 9.65 8.58 5.33
C ARG A 202 10.80 8.41 6.33
N GLY A 203 11.90 9.11 6.12
CA GLY A 203 13.06 9.09 7.01
C GLY A 203 13.90 7.81 6.94
N ARG A 204 14.74 7.65 7.97
CA ARG A 204 15.63 6.50 8.14
C ARG A 204 14.83 5.25 8.50
N GLU A 205 15.42 4.11 8.20
CA GLU A 205 14.86 2.81 8.55
C GLU A 205 14.64 2.68 10.06
N ARG A 206 13.43 2.24 10.43
CA ARG A 206 12.97 2.03 11.80
C ARG A 206 12.09 0.79 11.87
N SER A 207 12.55 -0.26 12.54
CA SER A 207 11.79 -1.48 12.77
C SER A 207 10.81 -1.31 13.93
N ARG A 208 9.54 -1.69 13.72
CA ARG A 208 8.60 -1.78 14.85
C ARG A 208 9.00 -2.93 15.78
N PRO A 209 8.74 -2.79 17.10
CA PRO A 209 9.00 -3.85 18.06
C PRO A 209 8.26 -5.15 17.70
N PRO A 210 8.92 -6.31 17.77
CA PRO A 210 8.33 -7.59 17.37
C PRO A 210 7.08 -7.95 18.18
N GLU A 211 7.06 -7.66 19.48
CA GLU A 211 5.94 -7.94 20.37
C GLU A 211 4.66 -7.21 19.93
N ASN A 212 4.78 -5.98 19.43
CA ASN A 212 3.64 -5.21 18.95
C ASN A 212 3.14 -5.74 17.60
N ILE A 213 4.06 -6.12 16.70
CA ILE A 213 3.70 -6.71 15.40
C ILE A 213 2.95 -8.03 15.61
N LEU A 214 3.51 -8.94 16.42
CA LEU A 214 2.91 -10.26 16.65
C LEU A 214 1.58 -10.16 17.40
N LYS A 215 1.45 -9.21 18.34
CA LYS A 215 0.19 -8.91 18.99
C LYS A 215 -0.86 -8.44 17.98
N GLU A 216 -0.53 -7.48 17.12
CA GLU A 216 -1.44 -6.99 16.07
C GLU A 216 -1.87 -8.10 15.11
N ILE A 217 -0.94 -8.97 14.68
CA ILE A 217 -1.27 -10.13 13.83
C ILE A 217 -2.19 -11.11 14.56
N SER A 218 -1.98 -11.33 15.86
CA SER A 218 -2.84 -12.20 16.68
C SER A 218 -4.25 -11.62 16.83
N GLU A 219 -4.37 -10.30 17.01
CA GLU A 219 -5.67 -9.60 17.05
C GLU A 219 -6.39 -9.68 15.70
N VAL A 220 -5.65 -9.54 14.59
CA VAL A 220 -6.17 -9.76 13.23
C VAL A 220 -6.72 -11.18 13.08
N ALA A 221 -5.95 -12.19 13.48
CA ALA A 221 -6.39 -13.58 13.43
C ALA A 221 -7.66 -13.82 14.26
N ALA A 222 -7.73 -13.26 15.47
CA ALA A 222 -8.90 -13.34 16.34
C ALA A 222 -10.13 -12.64 15.76
N SER A 223 -9.95 -11.63 14.90
CA SER A 223 -11.03 -10.95 14.17
C SER A 223 -11.55 -11.73 12.95
N GLY A 224 -10.94 -12.87 12.62
CA GLY A 224 -11.34 -13.72 11.50
C GLY A 224 -10.81 -13.29 10.12
N ILE A 225 -9.91 -12.30 10.07
CA ILE A 225 -9.24 -11.91 8.82
C ILE A 225 -8.13 -12.93 8.52
N PRO A 226 -8.20 -13.65 7.38
CA PRO A 226 -7.32 -14.79 7.14
C PRO A 226 -5.94 -14.43 6.59
N GLU A 227 -5.75 -13.21 6.07
CA GLU A 227 -4.53 -12.81 5.40
C GLU A 227 -3.94 -11.55 6.04
N VAL A 228 -2.63 -11.55 6.28
CA VAL A 228 -1.87 -10.34 6.64
C VAL A 228 -0.91 -10.00 5.53
N MET A 229 -0.82 -8.71 5.20
CA MET A 229 0.21 -8.17 4.34
C MET A 229 1.15 -7.31 5.18
N LEU A 230 2.39 -7.76 5.33
CA LEU A 230 3.44 -7.05 6.02
C LEU A 230 3.95 -5.91 5.14
N LEU A 231 3.92 -4.69 5.68
CA LEU A 231 4.28 -3.46 4.96
C LEU A 231 5.56 -2.84 5.50
N GLY A 232 6.34 -2.28 4.59
CA GLY A 232 7.55 -1.53 4.87
C GLY A 232 8.16 -1.05 3.56
N GLN A 233 9.08 -0.09 3.62
CA GLN A 233 9.78 0.38 2.41
C GLN A 233 10.92 -0.55 1.99
N ASN A 234 11.37 -1.44 2.87
CA ASN A 234 12.28 -2.55 2.59
C ASN A 234 12.12 -3.65 3.66
N VAL A 235 11.06 -4.45 3.56
CA VAL A 235 10.63 -5.39 4.62
C VAL A 235 11.74 -6.34 5.08
N ASN A 236 12.63 -6.74 4.17
CA ASN A 236 13.74 -7.66 4.46
C ASN A 236 14.84 -7.04 5.34
N ALA A 237 14.82 -5.73 5.53
CA ALA A 237 15.73 -5.03 6.43
C ALA A 237 15.15 -4.88 7.85
N TRP A 238 13.92 -5.32 8.10
CA TRP A 238 13.38 -5.38 9.45
C TRP A 238 14.34 -6.15 10.37
N GLY A 239 14.62 -5.56 11.53
CA GLY A 239 15.56 -6.09 12.52
C GLY A 239 16.97 -5.52 12.45
N LYS A 240 17.39 -4.92 11.32
CA LYS A 240 18.77 -4.46 11.12
C LYS A 240 19.15 -3.21 11.95
N ASP A 241 18.17 -2.47 12.42
CA ASP A 241 18.33 -1.30 13.30
C ASP A 241 18.07 -1.61 14.79
N LEU A 242 17.80 -2.88 15.13
CA LEU A 242 17.70 -3.32 16.52
C LEU A 242 19.09 -3.35 17.19
N LYS A 243 19.12 -3.45 18.52
CA LYS A 243 20.36 -3.33 19.30
C LYS A 243 21.34 -4.45 18.97
N GLU A 244 22.64 -4.15 19.09
CA GLU A 244 23.73 -5.12 18.99
C GLU A 244 23.49 -6.30 19.97
N GLY A 245 23.63 -7.53 19.48
CA GLY A 245 23.27 -8.75 20.21
C GLY A 245 21.83 -9.26 19.99
N GLN A 246 21.05 -8.63 19.09
CA GLN A 246 19.70 -9.07 18.69
C GLN A 246 19.63 -9.49 17.22
N GLU A 247 20.73 -9.93 16.61
CA GLU A 247 20.83 -10.25 15.18
C GLU A 247 19.89 -11.40 14.74
N GLU A 248 19.49 -12.24 15.69
CA GLU A 248 18.49 -13.29 15.49
C GLU A 248 17.09 -12.74 15.21
N LEU A 249 16.76 -11.55 15.75
CA LEU A 249 15.50 -10.84 15.51
C LEU A 249 15.53 -10.14 14.14
N ASN A 250 15.52 -10.93 13.08
CA ASN A 250 15.49 -10.46 11.70
C ASN A 250 14.17 -10.84 11.00
N PHE A 251 13.98 -10.38 9.77
CA PHE A 251 12.73 -10.61 9.04
C PHE A 251 12.37 -12.09 8.86
N ALA A 252 13.36 -12.99 8.72
CA ALA A 252 13.11 -14.43 8.64
C ALA A 252 12.60 -14.97 9.99
N TRP A 253 13.11 -14.49 11.12
CA TRP A 253 12.52 -14.80 12.44
C TRP A 253 11.09 -14.28 12.55
N LEU A 254 10.83 -13.02 12.17
CA LEU A 254 9.49 -12.44 12.26
C LEU A 254 8.46 -13.24 11.44
N LEU A 255 8.83 -13.67 10.23
CA LEU A 255 7.98 -14.51 9.39
C LEU A 255 7.69 -15.88 10.02
N ARG A 256 8.68 -16.51 10.66
CA ARG A 256 8.47 -17.79 11.37
C ARG A 256 7.49 -17.64 12.52
N GLU A 257 7.68 -16.62 13.36
CA GLU A 257 6.79 -16.35 14.48
C GLU A 257 5.38 -15.98 14.01
N ALA A 258 5.25 -15.12 13.00
CA ALA A 258 3.96 -14.78 12.42
C ALA A 258 3.26 -16.01 11.80
N SER A 259 4.03 -16.95 11.22
CA SER A 259 3.49 -18.18 10.64
C SER A 259 2.97 -19.16 11.69
N ALA A 260 3.40 -19.06 12.94
CA ALA A 260 2.91 -19.88 14.04
C ALA A 260 1.56 -19.39 14.61
N ILE A 261 1.09 -18.19 14.24
CA ILE A 261 -0.15 -17.62 14.74
C ILE A 261 -1.35 -18.33 14.08
N SER A 262 -2.11 -19.05 14.90
CA SER A 262 -3.33 -19.75 14.46
C SER A 262 -4.39 -18.76 13.98
N GLY A 263 -5.05 -19.08 12.87
CA GLY A 263 -6.09 -18.24 12.25
C GLY A 263 -5.60 -17.41 11.06
N ILE A 264 -4.29 -17.19 10.93
CA ILE A 264 -3.71 -16.65 9.70
C ILE A 264 -3.50 -17.79 8.72
N ARG A 265 -4.17 -17.71 7.58
CA ARG A 265 -4.06 -18.65 6.45
C ARG A 265 -3.02 -18.22 5.43
N ARG A 266 -2.68 -16.93 5.38
CA ARG A 266 -1.69 -16.42 4.42
C ARG A 266 -0.96 -15.17 4.92
N ILE A 267 0.36 -15.18 4.76
CA ILE A 267 1.25 -14.03 5.03
C ILE A 267 1.82 -13.54 3.69
N ARG A 268 1.68 -12.25 3.44
CA ARG A 268 2.18 -11.57 2.24
C ARG A 268 3.17 -10.48 2.55
N PHE A 269 4.06 -10.20 1.61
CA PHE A 269 4.92 -9.03 1.60
C PHE A 269 5.45 -8.77 0.19
N MET A 270 5.65 -7.50 -0.17
CA MET A 270 6.12 -7.15 -1.52
C MET A 270 7.47 -6.45 -1.53
N THR A 271 7.76 -5.56 -0.58
CA THR A 271 8.86 -4.61 -0.76
C THR A 271 10.22 -5.19 -0.34
N SER A 272 10.76 -6.12 -1.15
CA SER A 272 12.03 -6.81 -0.89
C SER A 272 13.18 -6.20 -1.69
N HIS A 273 14.19 -5.63 -1.01
CA HIS A 273 15.40 -5.21 -1.71
C HIS A 273 16.34 -6.42 -1.96
N PRO A 274 16.81 -6.69 -3.20
CA PRO A 274 17.60 -7.89 -3.50
C PRO A 274 18.86 -8.06 -2.64
N LYS A 275 19.55 -6.96 -2.31
CA LYS A 275 20.73 -6.99 -1.41
C LYS A 275 20.44 -7.56 -0.01
N ASP A 276 19.21 -7.46 0.46
CA ASP A 276 18.82 -7.81 1.83
C ASP A 276 18.11 -9.18 1.89
N LEU A 277 17.98 -9.88 0.76
CA LEU A 277 17.37 -11.22 0.72
C LEU A 277 18.38 -12.27 1.20
N SER A 278 18.32 -12.61 2.49
CA SER A 278 19.23 -13.55 3.14
C SER A 278 18.94 -15.02 2.80
N ALA A 279 19.89 -15.91 3.09
CA ALA A 279 19.71 -17.35 2.95
C ALA A 279 18.55 -17.86 3.82
N ALA A 280 18.55 -17.47 5.11
CA ALA A 280 17.52 -17.84 6.07
C ALA A 280 16.13 -17.37 5.62
N LEU A 281 16.02 -16.21 4.98
CA LEU A 281 14.74 -15.72 4.44
C LEU A 281 14.26 -16.57 3.26
N ILE A 282 15.15 -16.95 2.34
CA ILE A 282 14.82 -17.85 1.22
C ILE A 282 14.35 -19.22 1.74
N GLU A 283 15.05 -19.78 2.72
CA GLU A 283 14.69 -21.05 3.38
C GLU A 283 13.32 -20.93 4.07
N THR A 284 13.10 -19.86 4.84
CA THR A 284 11.81 -19.60 5.51
C THR A 284 10.64 -19.51 4.52
N ILE A 285 10.82 -18.85 3.37
CA ILE A 285 9.79 -18.82 2.31
C ILE A 285 9.50 -20.23 1.78
N GLY A 286 10.52 -21.09 1.68
CA GLY A 286 10.37 -22.49 1.26
C GLY A 286 9.65 -23.36 2.28
N ASP A 287 9.97 -23.21 3.56
CA ASP A 287 9.57 -24.12 4.63
C ASP A 287 8.13 -23.91 5.13
N TYR A 288 7.59 -22.68 5.01
CA TYR A 288 6.28 -22.34 5.60
C TYR A 288 5.22 -22.13 4.51
N GLU A 289 4.25 -23.04 4.44
CA GLU A 289 3.17 -22.99 3.44
C GLU A 289 2.31 -21.72 3.53
N VAL A 290 2.13 -21.19 4.75
CA VAL A 290 1.35 -19.97 5.02
C VAL A 290 1.98 -18.73 4.38
N ILE A 291 3.29 -18.74 4.11
CA ILE A 291 3.96 -17.66 3.39
C ILE A 291 3.65 -17.83 1.90
N GLU A 292 3.22 -16.74 1.26
CA GLU A 292 2.85 -16.76 -0.15
C GLU A 292 3.98 -17.30 -1.04
N PRO A 293 3.68 -18.15 -2.04
CA PRO A 293 4.64 -18.56 -3.06
C PRO A 293 4.83 -17.45 -4.10
N HIS A 294 5.08 -16.22 -3.65
CA HIS A 294 5.32 -15.03 -4.45
C HIS A 294 6.49 -14.23 -3.86
N ALA A 295 7.42 -13.83 -4.72
CA ALA A 295 8.49 -12.91 -4.38
C ALA A 295 8.44 -11.71 -5.33
N HIS A 296 8.13 -10.54 -4.78
CA HIS A 296 8.34 -9.29 -5.49
C HIS A 296 9.76 -8.78 -5.24
N LEU A 297 10.59 -8.78 -6.27
CA LEU A 297 12.03 -8.56 -6.18
C LEU A 297 12.46 -7.50 -7.21
N PRO A 298 12.35 -6.19 -6.90
CA PRO A 298 12.65 -5.11 -7.83
C PRO A 298 14.08 -5.14 -8.38
N LEU A 299 14.21 -5.48 -9.66
CA LEU A 299 15.48 -5.50 -10.40
C LEU A 299 15.95 -4.09 -10.73
N GLN A 300 15.02 -3.24 -11.15
CA GLN A 300 15.20 -1.86 -11.64
C GLN A 300 15.91 -1.78 -13.00
N SER A 301 17.07 -2.43 -13.18
CA SER A 301 17.79 -2.54 -14.45
C SER A 301 18.58 -3.85 -14.50
N GLY A 302 18.79 -4.41 -15.69
CA GLY A 302 19.67 -5.57 -15.89
C GLY A 302 21.14 -5.24 -16.09
N SER A 303 21.50 -3.97 -16.29
CA SER A 303 22.90 -3.55 -16.46
C SER A 303 23.58 -3.28 -15.12
N ASN A 304 24.74 -3.89 -14.89
CA ASN A 304 25.56 -3.61 -13.71
C ASN A 304 25.96 -2.13 -13.62
N ARG A 305 26.25 -1.49 -14.75
CA ARG A 305 26.61 -0.07 -14.82
C ARG A 305 25.45 0.83 -14.36
N ILE A 306 24.23 0.53 -14.79
CA ILE A 306 23.03 1.28 -14.38
C ILE A 306 22.65 0.96 -12.93
N LEU A 307 22.73 -0.30 -12.50
CA LEU A 307 22.52 -0.69 -11.11
C LEU A 307 23.46 0.03 -10.14
N GLU A 308 24.73 0.21 -10.54
CA GLU A 308 25.71 1.00 -9.78
C GLU A 308 25.30 2.47 -9.70
N LYS A 309 24.97 3.12 -10.83
CA LYS A 309 24.46 4.51 -10.85
C LYS A 309 23.17 4.68 -10.06
N MET A 310 22.32 3.65 -10.02
CA MET A 310 21.11 3.57 -9.22
C MET A 310 21.38 3.38 -7.71
N ASN A 311 22.63 3.10 -7.32
CA ASN A 311 23.06 2.77 -5.97
C ASN A 311 22.38 1.50 -5.41
N ARG A 312 22.28 0.43 -6.22
CA ARG A 312 21.56 -0.80 -5.85
C ARG A 312 22.36 -1.79 -4.99
N LYS A 313 23.69 -1.70 -4.92
CA LYS A 313 24.53 -2.58 -4.08
C LYS A 313 24.35 -4.09 -4.35
N TYR A 314 23.96 -4.45 -5.57
CA TYR A 314 23.98 -5.83 -6.07
C TYR A 314 24.26 -5.80 -7.58
N THR A 315 24.69 -6.93 -8.13
CA THR A 315 24.91 -7.12 -9.56
C THR A 315 23.84 -8.01 -10.17
N ARG A 316 23.79 -8.03 -11.50
CA ARG A 316 23.00 -8.93 -12.34
C ARG A 316 23.20 -10.39 -11.94
N GLU A 317 24.45 -10.81 -11.78
CA GLU A 317 24.81 -12.20 -11.45
C GLU A 317 24.28 -12.56 -10.06
N LYS A 318 24.41 -11.64 -9.09
CA LYS A 318 23.86 -11.85 -7.75
C LYS A 318 22.34 -11.94 -7.77
N TYR A 319 21.68 -11.15 -8.60
CA TYR A 319 20.23 -11.23 -8.77
C TYR A 319 19.79 -12.59 -9.36
N LEU A 320 20.48 -13.08 -10.38
CA LEU A 320 20.21 -14.40 -10.98
C LEU A 320 20.44 -15.55 -9.99
N ASP A 321 21.49 -15.47 -9.16
CA ASP A 321 21.73 -16.41 -8.05
C ASP A 321 20.56 -16.42 -7.05
N ILE A 322 20.08 -15.24 -6.63
CA ILE A 322 18.92 -15.11 -5.75
C ILE A 322 17.69 -15.79 -6.36
N VAL A 323 17.38 -15.50 -7.62
CA VAL A 323 16.23 -16.10 -8.33
C VAL A 323 16.35 -17.62 -8.39
N LYS A 324 17.54 -18.15 -8.69
CA LYS A 324 17.80 -19.58 -8.72
C LYS A 324 17.54 -20.23 -7.36
N ARG A 325 18.01 -19.60 -6.28
CA ARG A 325 17.84 -20.09 -4.90
C ARG A 325 16.38 -20.05 -4.45
N LEU A 326 15.65 -18.99 -4.76
CA LEU A 326 14.20 -18.90 -4.49
C LEU A 326 13.43 -20.03 -5.18
N ARG A 327 13.71 -20.29 -6.47
CA ARG A 327 13.06 -21.37 -7.22
C ARG A 327 13.41 -22.77 -6.71
N ALA A 328 14.61 -22.94 -6.16
CA ALA A 328 15.03 -24.19 -5.54
C ALA A 328 14.33 -24.41 -4.19
N ALA A 329 14.23 -23.37 -3.35
CA ALA A 329 13.60 -23.45 -2.04
C ALA A 329 12.07 -23.57 -2.12
N ARG A 330 11.43 -22.89 -3.09
CA ARG A 330 9.98 -22.92 -3.31
C ARG A 330 9.69 -23.20 -4.79
N PRO A 331 9.59 -24.47 -5.22
CA PRO A 331 9.24 -24.82 -6.59
C PRO A 331 7.91 -24.19 -7.01
N GLY A 332 7.89 -23.56 -8.18
CA GLY A 332 6.70 -22.86 -8.68
C GLY A 332 6.46 -21.47 -8.10
N ILE A 333 7.37 -20.92 -7.28
CA ILE A 333 7.30 -19.54 -6.79
C ILE A 333 7.12 -18.56 -7.94
N SER A 334 6.13 -17.67 -7.82
CA SER A 334 5.95 -16.56 -8.75
C SER A 334 6.94 -15.45 -8.41
N ILE A 335 7.62 -14.92 -9.42
CA ILE A 335 8.57 -13.82 -9.27
C ILE A 335 8.06 -12.63 -10.05
N SER A 336 7.89 -11.51 -9.34
CA SER A 336 7.58 -10.22 -9.94
C SER A 336 8.67 -9.20 -9.68
N THR A 337 8.70 -8.13 -10.46
CA THR A 337 9.79 -7.14 -10.39
C THR A 337 9.31 -5.73 -10.74
N ASP A 338 10.17 -4.74 -10.50
CA ASP A 338 10.04 -3.40 -11.04
C ASP A 338 11.19 -3.15 -12.01
N ILE A 339 10.92 -2.45 -13.11
CA ILE A 339 11.92 -2.05 -14.10
C ILE A 339 11.74 -0.58 -14.46
N ILE A 340 12.83 0.17 -14.49
CA ILE A 340 12.88 1.58 -14.89
C ILE A 340 13.66 1.68 -16.20
N VAL A 341 13.01 2.20 -17.24
CA VAL A 341 13.61 2.47 -18.56
C VAL A 341 13.95 3.95 -18.69
N GLY A 342 15.07 4.27 -19.32
CA GLY A 342 15.49 5.66 -19.54
C GLY A 342 16.07 6.32 -18.30
N PHE A 343 16.65 5.53 -17.39
CA PHE A 343 17.40 6.08 -16.27
C PHE A 343 18.56 6.97 -16.78
N PRO A 344 18.93 8.07 -16.07
CA PRO A 344 19.99 8.96 -16.51
C PRO A 344 21.30 8.26 -16.91
N GLY A 345 21.66 8.45 -18.18
CA GLY A 345 22.84 7.85 -18.80
C GLY A 345 22.70 6.39 -19.20
N GLU A 346 21.49 5.84 -19.34
CA GLU A 346 21.20 4.53 -19.93
C GLU A 346 21.49 4.49 -21.44
N GLU A 347 22.39 3.59 -21.85
CA GLU A 347 22.74 3.37 -23.25
C GLU A 347 21.98 2.16 -23.81
N GLU A 348 22.08 1.94 -25.12
CA GLU A 348 21.37 0.85 -25.79
C GLU A 348 21.80 -0.54 -25.29
N THR A 349 23.10 -0.71 -25.04
CA THR A 349 23.66 -1.94 -24.48
C THR A 349 23.07 -2.26 -23.11
N ASP A 350 22.89 -1.27 -22.23
CA ASP A 350 22.29 -1.50 -20.91
C ASP A 350 20.82 -1.89 -20.97
N PHE A 351 20.10 -1.32 -21.94
CA PHE A 351 18.72 -1.70 -22.20
C PHE A 351 18.64 -3.16 -22.65
N PHE A 352 19.52 -3.59 -23.56
CA PHE A 352 19.56 -4.98 -24.00
C PHE A 352 20.03 -5.95 -22.91
N ASP A 353 20.91 -5.53 -21.99
CA ASP A 353 21.19 -6.31 -20.78
C ASP A 353 19.91 -6.54 -19.98
N THR A 354 19.06 -5.51 -19.82
CA THR A 354 17.76 -5.61 -19.14
C THR A 354 16.83 -6.60 -19.85
N ILE A 355 16.75 -6.54 -21.17
CA ILE A 355 15.97 -7.50 -21.97
C ILE A 355 16.50 -8.94 -21.81
N ASP A 356 17.82 -9.14 -21.79
CA ASP A 356 18.41 -10.47 -21.63
C ASP A 356 18.06 -11.09 -20.26
N ILE A 357 18.13 -10.33 -19.17
CA ILE A 357 17.80 -10.90 -17.84
C ILE A 357 16.30 -11.16 -17.70
N MET A 358 15.45 -10.34 -18.32
CA MET A 358 14.02 -10.63 -18.41
C MET A 358 13.77 -11.96 -19.12
N ASN A 359 14.49 -12.27 -20.19
CA ASN A 359 14.36 -13.55 -20.90
C ASN A 359 14.89 -14.75 -20.11
N GLN A 360 15.95 -14.56 -19.31
CA GLN A 360 16.49 -15.60 -18.43
C GLN A 360 15.57 -15.87 -17.24
N VAL A 361 15.09 -14.82 -16.57
CA VAL A 361 14.23 -14.96 -15.39
C VAL A 361 12.82 -15.34 -15.80
N ARG A 362 12.26 -14.73 -16.85
CA ARG A 362 10.84 -14.83 -17.24
C ARG A 362 9.90 -14.50 -16.10
N PHE A 363 9.91 -13.23 -15.69
CA PHE A 363 9.06 -12.73 -14.61
C PHE A 363 7.58 -13.00 -14.91
N ASP A 364 6.84 -13.45 -13.90
CA ASP A 364 5.40 -13.71 -14.01
C ASP A 364 4.58 -12.42 -14.14
N SER A 365 5.11 -11.33 -13.59
CA SER A 365 4.62 -9.97 -13.79
C SER A 365 5.74 -8.96 -13.53
N ALA A 366 5.65 -7.77 -14.11
CA ALA A 366 6.53 -6.67 -13.75
C ALA A 366 5.77 -5.34 -13.76
N PHE A 367 6.13 -4.45 -12.85
CA PHE A 367 5.77 -3.05 -12.95
C PHE A 367 6.87 -2.32 -13.73
N THR A 368 6.48 -1.74 -14.86
CA THR A 368 7.41 -1.11 -15.79
C THR A 368 7.18 0.39 -15.78
N PHE A 369 8.25 1.16 -15.64
CA PHE A 369 8.19 2.61 -15.53
C PHE A 369 9.16 3.25 -16.51
N ILE A 370 8.75 4.39 -17.07
CA ILE A 370 9.71 5.36 -17.60
C ILE A 370 10.28 6.12 -16.42
N TYR A 371 11.59 6.38 -16.42
CA TYR A 371 12.21 7.17 -15.38
C TYR A 371 11.54 8.56 -15.27
N SER A 372 11.08 8.88 -14.07
CA SER A 372 10.46 10.17 -13.74
C SER A 372 11.34 10.89 -12.71
N PRO A 373 11.93 12.05 -13.05
CA PRO A 373 12.81 12.77 -12.13
C PRO A 373 12.03 13.25 -10.91
N ARG A 374 12.61 13.01 -9.72
CA ARG A 374 12.05 13.47 -8.45
C ARG A 374 12.91 14.57 -7.86
N ALA A 375 12.30 15.74 -7.60
CA ALA A 375 12.97 16.85 -6.96
C ALA A 375 13.64 16.38 -5.65
N GLY A 376 14.91 16.76 -5.46
CA GLY A 376 15.70 16.35 -4.29
C GLY A 376 16.47 15.03 -4.45
N THR A 377 16.19 14.21 -5.47
CA THR A 377 16.94 12.96 -5.69
C THR A 377 18.24 13.17 -6.49
N PRO A 378 19.32 12.40 -6.24
CA PRO A 378 20.56 12.51 -6.99
C PRO A 378 20.39 12.34 -8.51
N ALA A 379 19.60 11.36 -8.96
CA ALA A 379 19.41 11.08 -10.37
C ALA A 379 18.66 12.20 -11.12
N ALA A 380 17.80 12.97 -10.43
CA ALA A 380 17.06 14.06 -11.06
C ALA A 380 17.99 15.16 -11.63
N LYS A 381 19.18 15.34 -11.07
CA LYS A 381 20.18 16.33 -11.53
C LYS A 381 20.81 15.97 -12.88
N CYS A 382 20.73 14.71 -13.28
CA CYS A 382 21.34 14.18 -14.50
C CYS A 382 20.29 13.86 -15.58
N TYR A 383 19.03 14.26 -15.38
CA TYR A 383 17.96 13.95 -16.31
C TYR A 383 18.08 14.77 -17.59
N ASP A 384 18.06 14.08 -18.73
CA ASP A 384 18.04 14.68 -20.07
C ASP A 384 16.69 14.41 -20.75
N PRO A 385 15.83 15.43 -20.92
CA PRO A 385 14.51 15.25 -21.54
C PRO A 385 14.58 14.94 -23.04
N ASN A 386 15.73 15.13 -23.70
CA ASN A 386 15.85 14.99 -25.15
C ASN A 386 15.80 13.53 -25.63
N ASN A 387 15.95 12.55 -24.73
CA ASN A 387 15.93 11.12 -25.09
C ASN A 387 14.53 10.49 -25.08
N ARG A 388 13.47 11.30 -24.91
CA ARG A 388 12.09 10.82 -24.70
C ARG A 388 11.63 9.81 -25.75
N ASP A 389 11.87 10.08 -27.03
CA ASP A 389 11.41 9.21 -28.12
C ASP A 389 12.11 7.83 -28.10
N ILE A 390 13.41 7.80 -27.78
CA ILE A 390 14.18 6.56 -27.67
C ILE A 390 13.72 5.77 -26.44
N VAL A 391 13.55 6.47 -25.31
CA VAL A 391 13.06 5.87 -24.06
C VAL A 391 11.65 5.29 -24.23
N GLN A 392 10.77 5.98 -24.95
CA GLN A 392 9.43 5.50 -25.26
C GLN A 392 9.46 4.21 -26.10
N LYS A 393 10.28 4.16 -27.16
CA LYS A 393 10.45 2.93 -27.97
C LYS A 393 10.98 1.75 -27.16
N ARG A 394 11.97 2.00 -26.29
CA ARG A 394 12.52 0.99 -25.36
C ARG A 394 11.44 0.50 -24.38
N PHE A 395 10.67 1.42 -23.82
CA PHE A 395 9.58 1.09 -22.90
C PHE A 395 8.53 0.20 -23.57
N GLU A 396 8.10 0.54 -24.79
CA GLU A 396 7.14 -0.26 -25.57
C GLU A 396 7.67 -1.66 -25.86
N TYR A 397 8.92 -1.78 -26.29
CA TYR A 397 9.58 -3.07 -26.51
C TYR A 397 9.58 -3.93 -25.24
N LEU A 398 9.96 -3.32 -24.10
CA LEU A 398 10.02 -4.00 -22.82
C LEU A 398 8.63 -4.47 -22.36
N VAL A 399 7.61 -3.62 -22.50
CA VAL A 399 6.22 -3.95 -22.16
C VAL A 399 5.71 -5.10 -23.03
N GLU A 400 6.00 -5.11 -24.33
CA GLU A 400 5.62 -6.21 -25.23
C GLU A 400 6.23 -7.53 -24.77
N LEU A 401 7.53 -7.53 -24.42
CA LEU A 401 8.22 -8.72 -23.92
C LEU A 401 7.62 -9.21 -22.60
N GLN A 402 7.43 -8.30 -21.62
CA GLN A 402 6.86 -8.67 -20.34
C GLN A 402 5.44 -9.22 -20.49
N ASN A 403 4.62 -8.64 -21.36
CA ASN A 403 3.26 -9.13 -21.62
C ASN A 403 3.27 -10.56 -22.16
N LYS A 404 4.23 -10.91 -23.01
CA LYS A 404 4.43 -12.31 -23.47
C LYS A 404 4.78 -13.23 -22.30
N HIS A 405 5.68 -12.81 -21.40
CA HIS A 405 6.04 -13.60 -20.22
C HIS A 405 4.86 -13.78 -19.24
N SER A 406 4.14 -12.69 -18.93
CA SER A 406 2.97 -12.72 -18.04
C SER A 406 1.85 -13.60 -18.60
N LEU A 407 1.56 -13.49 -19.89
CA LEU A 407 0.56 -14.35 -20.55
C LEU A 407 0.99 -15.83 -20.49
N HIS A 408 2.23 -16.13 -20.85
CA HIS A 408 2.76 -17.50 -20.79
C HIS A 408 2.68 -18.08 -19.38
N SER A 409 2.97 -17.25 -18.37
CA SER A 409 2.85 -17.63 -16.96
C SER A 409 1.41 -17.95 -16.58
N ASN A 410 0.45 -17.08 -16.92
CA ASN A 410 -0.98 -17.29 -16.63
C ASN A 410 -1.56 -18.51 -17.38
N GLN A 411 -1.13 -18.77 -18.61
CA GLN A 411 -1.59 -19.92 -19.40
C GLN A 411 -1.30 -21.27 -18.74
N LYS A 412 -0.30 -21.35 -17.85
CA LYS A 412 -0.01 -22.56 -17.07
C LYS A 412 -1.10 -22.91 -16.07
N GLN A 413 -2.01 -21.99 -15.77
CA GLN A 413 -3.13 -22.20 -14.85
C GLN A 413 -4.41 -22.63 -15.55
N THR A 414 -4.54 -22.43 -16.86
CA THR A 414 -5.72 -22.85 -17.63
C THR A 414 -5.97 -24.36 -17.48
N GLY A 415 -7.21 -24.74 -17.17
CA GLY A 415 -7.62 -26.13 -16.96
C GLY A 415 -7.33 -26.68 -15.57
N LYS A 416 -6.85 -25.86 -14.63
CA LYS A 416 -6.61 -26.25 -13.23
C LYS A 416 -7.64 -25.66 -12.29
N VAL A 417 -7.85 -26.32 -11.17
CA VAL A 417 -8.54 -25.74 -10.00
C VAL A 417 -7.48 -25.05 -9.14
N VAL A 418 -7.73 -23.79 -8.77
CA VAL A 418 -6.86 -23.00 -7.90
C VAL A 418 -7.67 -22.40 -6.75
N GLU A 419 -7.08 -22.36 -5.57
CA GLU A 419 -7.68 -21.71 -4.39
C GLU A 419 -7.53 -20.18 -4.52
N VAL A 420 -8.63 -19.45 -4.37
CA VAL A 420 -8.72 -17.99 -4.50
C VAL A 420 -9.23 -17.38 -3.21
N LEU A 421 -8.50 -16.44 -2.63
CA LEU A 421 -9.03 -15.59 -1.55
C LEU A 421 -9.96 -14.54 -2.17
N CYS A 422 -11.25 -14.62 -1.89
CA CYS A 422 -12.26 -13.71 -2.41
C CYS A 422 -12.09 -12.31 -1.80
N GLU A 423 -11.92 -11.31 -2.66
CA GLU A 423 -11.81 -9.89 -2.30
C GLU A 423 -13.15 -9.14 -2.55
N GLY A 424 -14.20 -9.87 -2.94
CA GLY A 424 -15.56 -9.34 -3.15
C GLY A 424 -15.96 -9.26 -4.62
N VAL A 425 -16.86 -8.34 -4.92
CA VAL A 425 -17.43 -8.18 -6.27
C VAL A 425 -16.43 -7.50 -7.21
N SER A 426 -16.32 -8.00 -8.44
CA SER A 426 -15.48 -7.40 -9.47
C SER A 426 -15.94 -5.99 -9.83
N SER A 427 -14.99 -5.06 -9.93
CA SER A 427 -15.27 -3.64 -10.19
C SER A 427 -16.03 -3.37 -11.49
N GLY A 428 -15.91 -4.27 -12.48
CA GLY A 428 -16.57 -4.14 -13.78
C GLY A 428 -17.89 -4.89 -13.94
N ASN A 429 -18.22 -5.83 -13.03
CA ASN A 429 -19.41 -6.66 -13.17
C ASN A 429 -19.91 -7.16 -11.82
N LYS A 430 -21.14 -6.79 -11.46
CA LYS A 430 -21.79 -7.13 -10.19
C LYS A 430 -22.07 -8.63 -10.00
N ASN A 431 -22.06 -9.40 -11.08
CA ASN A 431 -22.31 -10.85 -11.07
C ASN A 431 -21.03 -11.69 -11.09
N ILE A 432 -19.86 -11.06 -10.98
CA ILE A 432 -18.55 -11.72 -10.99
C ILE A 432 -17.85 -11.43 -9.67
N LEU A 433 -17.32 -12.46 -9.02
CA LEU A 433 -16.43 -12.30 -7.87
C LEU A 433 -14.99 -12.12 -8.35
N SER A 434 -14.20 -11.42 -7.55
CA SER A 434 -12.78 -11.19 -7.80
C SER A 434 -11.98 -11.60 -6.57
N GLY A 435 -10.79 -12.12 -6.79
CA GLY A 435 -9.92 -12.53 -5.70
C GLY A 435 -8.50 -12.79 -6.16
N ARG A 436 -7.66 -13.24 -5.22
CA ARG A 436 -6.25 -13.54 -5.51
C ARG A 436 -5.84 -14.94 -5.06
N THR A 437 -5.13 -15.62 -5.95
CA THR A 437 -4.41 -16.86 -5.63
C THR A 437 -3.24 -16.58 -4.69
N ALA A 438 -2.70 -17.62 -4.06
CA ALA A 438 -1.52 -17.50 -3.21
C ALA A 438 -0.32 -16.86 -3.95
N ASP A 439 -0.11 -17.17 -5.23
CA ASP A 439 0.95 -16.58 -6.08
C ASP A 439 0.58 -15.20 -6.67
N ASN A 440 -0.43 -14.53 -6.09
CA ASN A 440 -0.81 -13.14 -6.35
C ASN A 440 -1.44 -12.87 -7.74
N ARG A 441 -2.04 -13.89 -8.37
CA ARG A 441 -2.78 -13.70 -9.63
C ARG A 441 -4.19 -13.20 -9.35
N LEU A 442 -4.62 -12.20 -10.10
CA LEU A 442 -5.99 -11.73 -10.09
C LEU A 442 -6.88 -12.77 -10.80
N VAL A 443 -7.91 -13.25 -10.12
CA VAL A 443 -8.90 -14.18 -10.68
C VAL A 443 -10.27 -13.53 -10.62
N ASN A 444 -10.94 -13.47 -11.77
CA ASN A 444 -12.35 -13.10 -11.86
C ASN A 444 -13.16 -14.36 -12.14
N PHE A 445 -14.17 -14.67 -11.33
CA PHE A 445 -14.88 -15.94 -11.47
C PHE A 445 -16.38 -15.81 -11.25
N VAL A 446 -17.11 -16.67 -11.96
CA VAL A 446 -18.55 -16.81 -11.78
C VAL A 446 -18.80 -17.64 -10.52
N PRO A 447 -19.56 -17.13 -9.54
CA PRO A 447 -19.91 -17.90 -8.35
C PRO A 447 -20.85 -19.06 -8.71
N LYS A 448 -20.82 -20.13 -7.91
CA LYS A 448 -21.76 -21.24 -8.05
C LYS A 448 -23.16 -20.76 -7.63
N GLU A 449 -24.19 -21.07 -8.42
CA GLU A 449 -25.55 -20.78 -8.00
C GLU A 449 -25.89 -21.59 -6.74
N PRO A 450 -26.49 -20.97 -5.70
CA PRO A 450 -26.95 -21.72 -4.55
C PRO A 450 -28.00 -22.75 -5.00
N ASN A 451 -27.76 -24.02 -4.71
CA ASN A 451 -28.70 -25.09 -5.01
C ASN A 451 -30.01 -24.86 -4.21
N GLY A 452 -31.01 -24.23 -4.82
CA GLY A 452 -32.37 -24.14 -4.26
C GLY A 452 -33.06 -22.79 -4.42
N SER A 453 -34.06 -22.76 -5.30
CA SER A 453 -35.21 -21.83 -5.37
C SER A 453 -34.97 -20.32 -5.24
N ALA A 454 -34.96 -19.65 -6.40
CA ALA A 454 -35.74 -18.45 -6.72
C ALA A 454 -35.93 -17.37 -5.62
N GLU A 455 -34.86 -16.63 -5.30
CA GLU A 455 -34.97 -15.20 -4.97
C GLU A 455 -33.80 -14.44 -5.62
N ILE A 456 -34.01 -13.99 -6.87
CA ILE A 456 -33.00 -13.34 -7.73
C ILE A 456 -32.80 -11.84 -7.37
N ALA A 457 -33.36 -11.35 -6.26
CA ALA A 457 -33.32 -9.93 -5.91
C ALA A 457 -32.22 -9.51 -4.90
N GLN A 458 -31.42 -10.45 -4.36
CA GLN A 458 -30.39 -10.15 -3.34
C GLN A 458 -28.93 -10.46 -3.73
N SER A 459 -28.63 -10.56 -5.04
CA SER A 459 -27.33 -11.08 -5.52
C SER A 459 -26.09 -10.31 -5.03
N ALA A 460 -26.14 -8.99 -4.90
CA ALA A 460 -24.95 -8.21 -4.50
C ALA A 460 -24.63 -8.30 -2.99
N LEU A 461 -25.66 -8.32 -2.13
CA LEU A 461 -25.50 -8.42 -0.67
C LEU A 461 -24.98 -9.80 -0.24
N ASN A 462 -25.41 -10.85 -0.95
CA ASN A 462 -24.97 -12.23 -0.71
C ASN A 462 -23.58 -12.52 -1.31
N MET A 463 -23.06 -11.63 -2.16
CA MET A 463 -21.72 -11.75 -2.75
C MET A 463 -20.66 -10.98 -1.97
N SER A 464 -20.99 -9.82 -1.39
CA SER A 464 -20.09 -9.10 -0.49
C SER A 464 -19.88 -9.83 0.85
N SER A 465 -20.81 -10.69 1.25
CA SER A 465 -20.64 -11.54 2.45
C SER A 465 -19.56 -12.61 2.28
N ARG A 466 -19.12 -12.89 1.04
CA ARG A 466 -18.10 -13.90 0.73
C ARG A 466 -16.67 -13.36 0.77
N GLU A 467 -16.49 -12.06 1.06
CA GLU A 467 -15.17 -11.49 1.28
C GLU A 467 -14.43 -12.25 2.39
N GLY A 468 -13.21 -12.69 2.10
CA GLY A 468 -12.39 -13.46 3.03
C GLY A 468 -12.54 -14.97 2.91
N GLU A 469 -13.48 -15.47 2.11
CA GLU A 469 -13.56 -16.90 1.81
C GLU A 469 -12.43 -17.36 0.88
N PHE A 470 -11.92 -18.57 1.11
CA PHE A 470 -11.08 -19.28 0.14
C PHE A 470 -11.98 -20.16 -0.72
N ILE A 471 -11.96 -19.91 -2.03
CA ILE A 471 -12.87 -20.52 -2.99
C ILE A 471 -12.05 -21.25 -4.04
N ASP A 472 -12.40 -22.51 -4.30
CA ASP A 472 -11.82 -23.27 -5.40
C ASP A 472 -12.42 -22.84 -6.72
N VAL A 473 -11.56 -22.42 -7.65
CA VAL A 473 -11.95 -21.89 -8.96
C VAL A 473 -11.29 -22.71 -10.06
N PHE A 474 -12.10 -23.29 -10.95
CA PHE A 474 -11.61 -23.88 -12.18
C PHE A 474 -11.32 -22.78 -13.21
N ILE A 475 -10.06 -22.66 -13.62
CA ILE A 475 -9.58 -21.62 -14.53
C ILE A 475 -9.88 -22.02 -15.98
N THR A 476 -10.74 -21.26 -16.63
CA THR A 476 -11.16 -21.49 -18.02
C THR A 476 -10.31 -20.70 -19.01
N THR A 477 -9.88 -19.50 -18.63
CA THR A 477 -9.21 -18.57 -19.55
C THR A 477 -8.07 -17.86 -18.83
N ALA A 478 -6.93 -17.74 -19.52
CA ALA A 478 -5.81 -16.92 -19.08
C ALA A 478 -5.68 -15.68 -19.97
N LYS A 479 -5.66 -14.51 -19.35
CA LYS A 479 -5.32 -13.22 -19.97
C LYS A 479 -3.94 -12.78 -19.49
N THR A 480 -3.40 -11.71 -20.07
CA THR A 480 -2.07 -11.19 -19.69
C THR A 480 -2.01 -10.75 -18.22
N PHE A 481 -3.08 -10.15 -17.70
CA PHE A 481 -3.09 -9.53 -16.36
C PHE A 481 -4.10 -10.15 -15.38
N SER A 482 -4.84 -11.17 -15.81
CA SER A 482 -5.85 -11.83 -14.99
C SER A 482 -6.15 -13.23 -15.50
N LEU A 483 -6.77 -14.02 -14.62
CA LEU A 483 -7.39 -15.30 -14.94
C LEU A 483 -8.91 -15.16 -14.88
N GLU A 484 -9.61 -16.00 -15.63
CA GLU A 484 -11.06 -16.15 -15.55
C GLU A 484 -11.43 -17.60 -15.31
N GLY A 485 -12.50 -17.81 -14.55
CA GLY A 485 -12.93 -19.14 -14.20
C GLY A 485 -14.34 -19.20 -13.63
N ARG A 486 -14.65 -20.36 -13.05
CA ARG A 486 -15.90 -20.63 -12.34
C ARG A 486 -15.60 -21.35 -11.04
N GLU A 487 -16.34 -21.01 -10.00
CA GLU A 487 -16.32 -21.75 -8.75
C GLU A 487 -16.76 -23.20 -9.00
N VAL A 488 -16.16 -24.16 -8.28
CA VAL A 488 -16.43 -25.61 -8.42
C VAL A 488 -17.01 -26.25 -7.17
#